data_AF-D8WJP4-F1
#
_entry.id   AF-D8WJP4-F1
#
_cell.length_a   1.000
_cell.length_b   1.000
_cell.length_c   1.000
_cell.angle_alpha   90.00
_cell.angle_beta   90.00
_cell.angle_gamma   90.00
#
_symmetry.space_group_name_H-M   'P 1'
#
loop_
_entity.id
_entity.type
_entity.pdbx_description
1 polymer ?
#
loop_
_entity_poly.entity_id
_entity_poly.type
_entity_poly.pdbx_seq_one_letter_code
_entity_poly.pdbx_strand_id
1 'polypeptide(L)'
;HLPSLEIRENAIDRLVNLYKKTVYKTGGWLTDSGVPDLTRVQLIMSDLGEVEDEIFKNRQQNEIRFKARMKAQKKRKKLESEANSNCYNRPAYIPHGQYAPQAIGSTPSPVLNARQESINMRRMGMHTATDGSVVRSNHDAAAALKSMLIEAPAKLNDSDISDSSEASTPSQSPQIKRKFDSDEEEEPNDEVRLWEDGFKDRYYESKFDVQADNYEFRQEV
;
A
#
# COMPACT_ATOMS: atom_id res chain seq x y z
N HIS A 1 13.32 15.19 26.03
CA HIS A 1 13.57 14.47 24.78
C HIS A 1 13.84 15.52 23.70
N LEU A 2 14.99 15.47 23.04
CA LEU A 2 15.33 16.42 21.96
C LEU A 2 14.68 15.96 20.64
N PRO A 3 14.06 16.85 19.84
CA PRO A 3 13.42 16.47 18.57
C PRO A 3 14.36 15.71 17.61
N SER A 4 15.65 16.05 17.62
CA SER A 4 16.70 15.44 16.82
C SER A 4 17.20 14.08 17.32
N LEU A 5 16.77 13.60 18.50
CA LEU A 5 17.26 12.34 19.07
C LEU A 5 16.13 11.35 19.32
N GLU A 6 16.07 10.31 18.50
CA GLU A 6 15.12 9.21 18.64
C GLU A 6 15.83 7.85 18.77
N ILE A 7 15.51 7.09 19.82
CA ILE A 7 16.17 5.79 20.11
C ILE A 7 15.97 4.79 18.97
N ARG A 8 14.79 4.80 18.32
CA ARG A 8 14.48 3.94 17.15
C ARG A 8 15.37 4.21 15.95
N GLU A 9 16.06 5.35 15.93
CA GLU A 9 16.93 5.82 14.84
C GLU A 9 18.41 5.81 15.24
N ASN A 10 18.78 4.96 16.21
CA ASN A 10 20.16 4.81 16.71
C ASN A 10 20.72 6.09 17.35
N ALA A 11 19.90 6.84 18.09
CA ALA A 11 20.33 8.04 18.81
C ALA A 11 21.49 7.77 19.80
N ILE A 12 21.55 6.58 20.41
CA ILE A 12 22.62 6.22 21.36
C ILE A 12 23.98 6.17 20.64
N ASP A 13 24.06 5.49 19.50
CA ASP A 13 25.31 5.37 18.74
C ASP A 13 25.80 6.74 18.27
N ARG A 14 24.87 7.61 17.84
CA ARG A 14 25.16 8.99 17.46
C ARG A 14 25.75 9.78 18.63
N LEU A 15 25.12 9.74 19.81
CA LEU A 15 25.61 10.41 21.02
C LEU A 15 26.99 9.89 21.45
N VAL A 16 27.20 8.57 21.39
CA VAL A 16 28.52 7.97 21.69
C VAL A 16 29.59 8.47 20.72
N ASN A 17 29.26 8.60 19.44
CA ASN A 17 30.20 9.12 18.44
C ASN A 17 30.53 10.61 18.67
N LEU A 18 29.54 11.43 18.99
CA LEU A 18 29.73 12.84 19.37
C LEU A 18 30.57 12.98 20.65
N TYR A 19 30.29 12.14 21.65
CA TYR A 19 31.09 12.07 22.87
C TYR A 19 32.56 11.72 22.58
N LYS A 20 32.83 10.71 21.76
CA LYS A 20 34.20 10.37 21.35
C LYS A 20 34.90 11.57 20.69
N LYS A 21 34.23 12.24 19.75
CA LYS A 21 34.76 13.42 19.04
C LYS A 21 35.13 14.55 20.02
N THR A 22 34.27 14.82 21.00
CA THR A 22 34.48 15.89 22.00
C THR A 22 35.55 15.55 23.04
N VAL A 23 35.66 14.29 23.46
CA VAL A 23 36.73 13.83 24.37
C VAL A 23 38.11 13.99 23.73
N TYR A 24 38.27 13.61 22.45
CA TYR A 24 39.55 13.78 21.75
C TYR A 24 39.95 15.26 21.57
N LYS A 25 38.98 16.18 21.44
CA LYS A 25 39.23 17.61 21.31
C LYS A 25 39.57 18.29 22.64
N THR A 26 38.83 17.96 23.70
CA THR A 26 38.87 18.70 24.99
C THR A 26 39.69 18.02 26.08
N GLY A 27 40.12 16.77 25.88
CA GLY A 27 41.06 16.08 26.76
C GLY A 27 40.54 15.82 28.17
N GLY A 28 39.28 15.38 28.33
CA GLY A 28 38.70 15.07 29.64
C GLY A 28 37.33 14.40 29.55
N TRP A 29 36.71 14.14 30.71
CA TRP A 29 35.39 13.52 30.81
C TRP A 29 34.26 14.56 30.71
N LEU A 30 33.06 14.12 30.31
CA LEU A 30 31.89 15.00 30.23
C LEU A 30 31.42 15.48 31.61
N THR A 31 31.68 14.69 32.64
CA THR A 31 31.23 14.93 34.01
C THR A 31 32.36 14.68 34.99
N ASP A 32 32.44 15.47 36.06
CA ASP A 32 33.27 15.19 37.23
C ASP A 32 32.37 15.06 38.46
N SER A 33 32.38 13.89 39.10
CA SER A 33 31.67 13.64 40.36
C SER A 33 30.16 13.96 40.32
N GLY A 34 29.54 13.75 39.16
CA GLY A 34 28.11 14.03 38.92
C GLY A 34 27.81 15.46 38.45
N VAL A 35 28.81 16.35 38.38
CA VAL A 35 28.67 17.70 37.84
C VAL A 35 29.06 17.70 36.35
N PRO A 36 28.16 18.12 35.44
CA PRO A 36 28.47 18.19 34.01
C PRO A 36 29.34 19.41 33.67
N ASP A 37 30.33 19.21 32.81
CA ASP A 37 31.12 20.29 32.21
C ASP A 37 30.34 20.90 31.04
N LEU A 38 29.77 22.09 31.26
CA LEU A 38 28.93 22.79 30.28
C LEU A 38 29.68 23.13 29.00
N THR A 39 30.99 23.37 29.05
CA THR A 39 31.78 23.66 27.86
C THR A 39 31.86 22.43 26.94
N ARG A 40 31.99 21.24 27.54
CA ARG A 40 31.97 19.97 26.78
C ARG A 40 30.57 19.60 26.30
N VAL A 41 29.55 19.80 27.14
CA VAL A 41 28.15 19.58 26.76
C VAL A 41 27.77 20.47 25.59
N GLN A 42 28.13 21.76 25.64
CA GLN A 42 27.88 22.71 24.56
C GLN A 42 28.52 22.25 23.26
N LEU A 43 29.76 21.75 23.29
CA LEU A 43 30.42 21.22 22.09
C LEU A 43 29.67 20.03 21.49
N ILE A 44 29.14 19.13 22.32
CA ILE A 44 28.29 18.00 21.86
C ILE A 44 27.00 18.53 21.23
N MET A 45 26.36 19.53 21.86
CA MET A 45 25.11 20.11 21.36
C MET A 45 25.31 20.87 20.05
N SER A 46 26.41 21.61 19.89
CA SER A 46 26.75 22.28 18.63
C SER A 46 27.01 21.27 17.51
N ASP A 47 27.81 20.23 17.77
CA ASP A 47 28.07 19.17 16.78
C ASP A 47 26.77 18.38 16.45
N LEU A 48 25.83 18.25 17.40
CA LEU A 48 24.51 17.66 17.14
C LEU A 48 23.67 18.59 16.26
N GLY A 49 23.69 19.90 16.53
CA GLY A 49 23.02 20.96 15.78
C GLY A 49 23.33 20.92 14.27
N GLU A 50 24.57 20.63 13.90
CA GLU A 50 25.01 20.49 12.51
C GLU A 50 24.35 19.33 11.77
N VAL A 51 23.97 18.25 12.49
CA VAL A 51 23.40 17.03 11.89
C VAL A 51 21.87 16.95 12.02
N GLU A 52 21.23 17.89 12.71
CA GLU A 52 19.77 17.86 12.93
C GLU A 52 18.98 17.90 11.62
N ASP A 53 19.38 18.76 10.69
CA ASP A 53 18.73 18.91 9.39
C ASP A 53 18.73 17.58 8.61
N GLU A 54 19.84 16.85 8.65
CA GLU A 54 19.93 15.52 8.03
C GLU A 54 19.08 14.48 8.75
N ILE A 55 19.00 14.56 10.08
CA ILE A 55 18.17 13.64 10.88
C ILE A 55 16.70 13.79 10.48
N PHE A 56 16.19 15.02 10.40
CA PHE A 56 14.80 15.27 10.03
C PHE A 56 14.49 14.84 8.59
N LYS A 57 15.38 15.12 7.64
CA LYS A 57 15.23 14.68 6.24
C LYS A 57 15.20 13.15 6.12
N ASN A 58 16.12 12.46 6.82
CA ASN A 58 16.17 11.00 6.82
C ASN A 58 14.95 10.36 7.48
N ARG A 59 14.47 10.94 8.59
CA ARG A 59 13.26 10.49 9.29
C ARG A 59 12.05 10.54 8.37
N GLN A 60 11.83 11.69 7.72
CA GLN A 60 10.72 11.85 6.77
C GLN A 60 10.81 10.84 5.62
N GLN A 61 12.00 10.65 5.06
CA GLN A 61 12.19 9.68 3.98
C GLN A 61 11.88 8.24 4.44
N ASN A 62 12.29 7.87 5.65
CA ASN A 62 12.02 6.56 6.22
C ASN A 62 10.52 6.35 6.48
N GLU A 63 9.83 7.38 6.97
CA GLU A 63 8.39 7.37 7.20
C GLU A 63 7.61 7.21 5.89
N ILE A 64 7.94 7.99 4.85
CA ILE A 64 7.34 7.86 3.51
C ILE A 64 7.54 6.44 2.98
N ARG A 65 8.76 5.89 3.08
CA ARG A 65 9.06 4.51 2.65
C ARG A 65 8.28 3.48 3.46
N PHE A 66 8.13 3.68 4.75
CA PHE A 66 7.35 2.80 5.61
C PHE A 66 5.86 2.85 5.24
N LYS A 67 5.27 4.04 5.11
CA LYS A 67 3.87 4.26 4.70
C LYS A 67 3.59 3.62 3.33
N ALA A 68 4.49 3.82 2.36
CA ALA A 68 4.38 3.19 1.04
C ALA A 68 4.39 1.65 1.11
N ARG A 69 5.30 1.07 1.89
CA ARG A 69 5.37 -0.39 2.11
C ARG A 69 4.12 -0.93 2.79
N MET A 70 3.62 -0.25 3.82
CA MET A 70 2.40 -0.64 4.53
C MET A 70 1.17 -0.55 3.62
N LYS A 71 1.04 0.51 2.83
CA LYS A 71 -0.05 0.67 1.84
C LYS A 71 -0.01 -0.45 0.79
N ALA A 72 1.17 -0.77 0.26
CA ALA A 72 1.35 -1.87 -0.69
C ALA A 72 1.01 -3.24 -0.06
N GLN A 73 1.44 -3.48 1.18
CA GLN A 73 1.14 -4.73 1.89
C GLN A 73 -0.36 -4.87 2.20
N LYS A 74 -1.03 -3.79 2.65
CA LYS A 74 -2.48 -3.75 2.89
C LYS A 74 -3.25 -4.03 1.60
N LYS A 75 -2.86 -3.41 0.48
CA LYS A 75 -3.45 -3.65 -0.85
C LYS A 75 -3.29 -5.11 -1.27
N ARG A 76 -2.10 -5.69 -1.12
CA ARG A 76 -1.85 -7.11 -1.47
C ARG A 76 -2.71 -8.06 -0.64
N LYS A 77 -2.73 -7.87 0.69
CA LYS A 77 -3.56 -8.69 1.60
C LYS A 77 -5.05 -8.56 1.30
N LYS A 78 -5.54 -7.35 0.97
CA LYS A 78 -6.92 -7.12 0.57
C LYS A 78 -7.26 -7.88 -0.71
N LEU A 79 -6.43 -7.79 -1.75
CA LEU A 79 -6.62 -8.53 -2.99
C LEU A 79 -6.59 -10.06 -2.79
N GLU A 80 -5.69 -10.55 -1.92
CA GLU A 80 -5.62 -11.97 -1.57
C GLU A 80 -6.86 -12.43 -0.82
N SER A 81 -7.31 -11.66 0.18
CA SER A 81 -8.57 -11.89 0.90
C SER A 81 -9.77 -11.89 -0.04
N GLU A 82 -9.86 -10.91 -0.95
CA GLU A 82 -10.94 -10.81 -1.93
C GLU A 82 -10.91 -11.98 -2.92
N ALA A 83 -9.72 -12.39 -3.38
CA ALA A 83 -9.54 -13.55 -4.25
C ALA A 83 -9.94 -14.86 -3.54
N ASN A 84 -9.62 -15.00 -2.25
CA ASN A 84 -9.98 -16.17 -1.46
C ASN A 84 -11.48 -16.20 -1.14
N SER A 85 -12.09 -15.05 -0.82
CA SER A 85 -13.55 -14.96 -0.61
C SER A 85 -14.35 -15.18 -1.89
N ASN A 86 -13.79 -14.85 -3.07
CA ASN A 86 -14.39 -15.14 -4.36
C ASN A 86 -14.11 -16.56 -4.88
N CYS A 87 -13.45 -17.45 -4.12
CA CYS A 87 -13.18 -18.81 -4.62
C CYS A 87 -14.46 -19.62 -4.86
N TYR A 88 -15.56 -19.30 -4.16
CA TYR A 88 -16.87 -19.92 -4.35
C TYR A 88 -17.66 -19.39 -5.57
N ASN A 89 -17.32 -18.20 -6.08
CA ASN A 89 -18.04 -17.53 -7.18
C ASN A 89 -17.16 -17.27 -8.43
N ARG A 90 -15.91 -17.72 -8.43
CA ARG A 90 -15.02 -17.58 -9.58
C ARG A 90 -15.28 -18.74 -10.55
N PRO A 91 -15.60 -18.48 -11.84
CA PRO A 91 -15.67 -19.55 -12.82
C PRO A 91 -14.35 -20.30 -12.81
N ALA A 92 -14.40 -21.64 -12.76
CA ALA A 92 -13.21 -22.47 -12.80
C ALA A 92 -12.33 -22.02 -13.96
N TYR A 93 -11.07 -21.66 -13.69
CA TYR A 93 -10.16 -21.22 -14.74
C TYR A 93 -9.92 -22.41 -15.66
N ILE A 94 -10.54 -22.38 -16.85
CA ILE A 94 -10.35 -23.40 -17.87
C ILE A 94 -9.08 -23.02 -18.62
N PRO A 95 -8.00 -23.82 -18.56
CA PRO A 95 -6.81 -23.58 -19.36
C PRO A 95 -7.14 -23.54 -20.86
N HIS A 96 -6.36 -22.78 -21.62
CA HIS A 96 -6.52 -22.66 -23.08
C HIS A 96 -5.27 -23.19 -23.79
N GLY A 97 -5.31 -23.30 -25.12
CA GLY A 97 -4.17 -23.74 -25.92
C GLY A 97 -3.83 -25.21 -25.70
N GLN A 98 -2.54 -25.51 -25.50
CA GLN A 98 -2.04 -26.89 -25.35
C GLN A 98 -2.53 -27.60 -24.09
N TYR A 99 -3.04 -26.85 -23.11
CA TYR A 99 -3.60 -27.37 -21.87
C TYR A 99 -5.13 -27.31 -21.83
N ALA A 100 -5.80 -26.94 -22.93
CA ALA A 100 -7.25 -26.91 -23.00
C ALA A 100 -7.85 -28.31 -22.79
N PRO A 101 -9.01 -28.44 -22.13
CA PRO A 101 -9.68 -29.73 -21.97
C PRO A 101 -10.01 -30.30 -23.35
N GLN A 102 -9.61 -31.55 -23.58
CA GLN A 102 -9.88 -32.26 -24.82
C GLN A 102 -11.02 -33.26 -24.62
N ALA A 103 -11.79 -33.51 -25.69
CA ALA A 103 -12.90 -34.45 -25.65
C ALA A 103 -12.41 -35.87 -25.34
N ILE A 104 -13.22 -36.61 -24.57
CA ILE A 104 -12.99 -38.03 -24.30
C ILE A 104 -12.95 -38.78 -25.64
N GLY A 105 -11.89 -39.56 -25.87
CA GLY A 105 -11.65 -40.27 -27.12
C GLY A 105 -10.74 -39.54 -28.12
N SER A 106 -10.32 -38.30 -27.85
CA SER A 106 -9.28 -37.64 -28.64
C SER A 106 -7.87 -37.99 -28.13
N THR A 107 -6.88 -38.06 -29.03
CA THR A 107 -5.48 -38.30 -28.68
C THR A 107 -4.79 -36.96 -28.35
N PRO A 108 -4.23 -36.79 -27.14
CA PRO A 108 -3.57 -35.54 -26.78
C PRO A 108 -2.27 -35.32 -27.54
N SER A 109 -2.06 -34.08 -27.97
CA SER A 109 -0.79 -33.64 -28.56
C SER A 109 0.28 -33.50 -27.48
N PRO A 110 1.56 -33.81 -27.78
CA PRO A 110 2.65 -33.62 -26.82
C PRO A 110 2.82 -32.14 -26.46
N VAL A 111 3.01 -31.87 -25.17
CA VAL A 111 3.22 -30.52 -24.65
C VAL A 111 4.58 -29.98 -25.11
N LEU A 112 4.59 -28.82 -25.75
CA LEU A 112 5.80 -28.13 -26.19
C LEU A 112 6.06 -26.91 -25.32
N ASN A 113 7.32 -26.70 -24.93
CA ASN A 113 7.73 -25.50 -24.16
C ASN A 113 6.86 -25.20 -22.93
N ALA A 114 6.60 -26.23 -22.11
CA ALA A 114 5.72 -26.15 -20.93
C ALA A 114 5.96 -24.91 -20.04
N ARG A 115 7.25 -24.52 -19.88
CA ARG A 115 7.64 -23.32 -19.11
C ARG A 115 7.08 -22.03 -19.72
N GLN A 116 7.24 -21.83 -21.02
CA GLN A 116 6.78 -20.62 -21.70
C GLN A 116 5.25 -20.55 -21.71
N GLU A 117 4.59 -21.69 -21.94
CA GLU A 117 3.13 -21.77 -21.93
C GLU A 117 2.55 -21.49 -20.55
N SER A 118 3.19 -21.96 -19.47
CA SER A 118 2.77 -21.63 -18.10
C SER A 118 2.86 -20.14 -17.77
N ILE A 119 3.84 -19.43 -18.36
CA ILE A 119 3.97 -17.96 -18.24
C ILE A 119 2.84 -17.27 -18.98
N ASN A 120 2.52 -17.75 -20.19
CA ASN A 120 1.38 -17.23 -20.97
C ASN A 120 0.06 -17.42 -20.23
N MET A 121 -0.18 -18.61 -19.66
CA MET A 121 -1.36 -18.90 -18.83
C MET A 121 -1.46 -17.97 -17.62
N ARG A 122 -0.34 -17.72 -16.93
CA ARG A 122 -0.31 -16.77 -15.80
C ARG A 122 -0.65 -15.35 -16.24
N ARG A 123 -0.13 -14.88 -17.39
CA ARG A 123 -0.47 -13.54 -17.94
C ARG A 123 -1.94 -13.43 -18.31
N MET A 124 -2.48 -14.44 -19.01
CA MET A 124 -3.89 -14.48 -19.41
C MET A 124 -4.80 -14.50 -18.17
N GLY A 125 -4.50 -15.37 -17.20
CA GLY A 125 -5.23 -15.45 -15.93
C GLY A 125 -5.20 -14.16 -15.11
N MET A 126 -4.12 -13.38 -15.21
CA MET A 126 -4.01 -12.07 -14.54
C MET A 126 -4.92 -11.02 -15.20
N HIS A 127 -5.04 -11.03 -16.52
CA HIS A 127 -5.95 -10.15 -17.26
C HIS A 127 -7.42 -10.39 -16.91
N THR A 128 -7.82 -11.64 -16.65
CA THR A 128 -9.19 -12.00 -16.24
C THR A 128 -9.61 -11.46 -14.87
N ALA A 129 -8.64 -11.15 -14.01
CA ALA A 129 -8.90 -10.68 -12.65
C ALA A 129 -8.97 -9.14 -12.55
N THR A 130 -8.32 -8.44 -13.47
CA THR A 130 -8.23 -6.97 -13.48
C THR A 130 -9.25 -6.32 -14.40
N ASP A 131 -9.60 -6.99 -15.50
CA ASP A 131 -10.53 -6.49 -16.50
C ASP A 131 -11.80 -7.34 -16.43
N GLY A 132 -12.94 -6.72 -16.07
CA GLY A 132 -14.26 -7.38 -15.95
C GLY A 132 -14.80 -7.99 -17.26
N SER A 133 -13.96 -8.08 -18.28
CA SER A 133 -14.18 -8.69 -19.59
C SER A 133 -14.67 -10.13 -19.50
N VAL A 134 -14.11 -10.98 -18.62
CA VAL A 134 -14.57 -12.39 -18.48
C VAL A 134 -15.98 -12.49 -17.91
N VAL A 135 -16.39 -11.56 -17.06
CA VAL A 135 -17.78 -11.49 -16.56
C VAL A 135 -18.74 -11.18 -17.71
N ARG A 136 -18.35 -10.31 -18.64
CA ARG A 136 -19.12 -9.99 -19.86
C ARG A 136 -19.18 -11.15 -20.84
N SER A 137 -18.05 -11.81 -21.12
CA SER A 137 -18.01 -12.97 -22.03
C SER A 137 -18.88 -14.12 -21.53
N ASN A 138 -18.86 -14.39 -20.22
CA ASN A 138 -19.71 -15.40 -19.61
C ASN A 138 -21.19 -15.01 -19.62
N HIS A 139 -21.50 -13.71 -19.43
CA HIS A 139 -22.87 -13.22 -19.54
C HIS A 139 -23.42 -13.38 -20.97
N ASP A 140 -22.62 -13.05 -21.99
CA ASP A 140 -23.01 -13.17 -23.39
C ASP A 140 -23.14 -14.64 -23.83
N ALA A 141 -22.22 -15.50 -23.39
CA ALA A 141 -22.32 -16.95 -23.63
C ALA A 141 -23.54 -17.57 -22.94
N ALA A 142 -23.83 -17.17 -21.69
CA ALA A 142 -25.02 -17.62 -20.97
C ALA A 142 -26.31 -17.13 -21.64
N ALA A 143 -26.33 -15.89 -22.14
CA ALA A 143 -27.47 -15.35 -22.89
C ALA A 143 -27.71 -16.12 -24.20
N ALA A 144 -26.65 -16.47 -24.93
CA ALA A 144 -26.75 -17.27 -26.16
C ALA A 144 -27.21 -18.71 -25.90
N LEU A 145 -26.74 -19.36 -24.83
CA LEU A 145 -27.26 -20.68 -24.43
C LEU A 145 -28.72 -20.60 -24.02
N LYS A 146 -29.12 -19.54 -23.31
CA LYS A 146 -30.50 -19.32 -22.90
C LYS A 146 -31.43 -19.12 -24.10
N SER A 147 -31.00 -18.39 -25.14
CA SER A 147 -31.80 -18.26 -26.37
C SER A 147 -31.93 -19.59 -27.11
N MET A 148 -30.86 -20.40 -27.20
CA MET A 148 -30.95 -21.73 -27.82
C MET A 148 -31.88 -22.69 -27.06
N LEU A 149 -31.94 -22.60 -25.73
CA LEU A 149 -32.83 -23.44 -24.92
C LEU A 149 -34.30 -23.02 -25.04
N ILE A 150 -34.56 -21.76 -25.37
CA ILE A 150 -35.89 -21.23 -25.64
C ILE A 150 -36.34 -21.53 -27.08
N GLU A 151 -35.41 -21.61 -28.03
CA GLU A 151 -35.69 -21.84 -29.46
C GLU A 151 -35.63 -23.33 -29.90
N ALA A 152 -35.36 -24.27 -29.00
CA ALA A 152 -35.43 -25.69 -29.34
C ALA A 152 -36.86 -26.07 -29.75
N PRO A 153 -37.09 -26.71 -30.92
CA PRO A 153 -38.42 -26.97 -31.42
C PRO A 153 -39.11 -28.05 -30.59
N ALA A 154 -40.13 -27.66 -29.82
CA ALA A 154 -41.12 -28.56 -29.28
C ALA A 154 -41.88 -29.24 -30.44
N LYS A 155 -41.35 -30.36 -30.94
CA LYS A 155 -42.15 -31.35 -31.65
C LYS A 155 -42.76 -32.30 -30.64
N LEU A 156 -43.84 -31.88 -29.97
CA LEU A 156 -44.93 -32.76 -29.50
C LEU A 156 -46.23 -31.95 -29.43
N ASN A 157 -47.28 -32.58 -29.95
CA ASN A 157 -48.60 -32.06 -30.33
C ASN A 157 -49.43 -31.32 -29.26
N ASP A 158 -50.14 -30.30 -29.73
CA ASP A 158 -51.59 -30.04 -29.59
C ASP A 158 -52.29 -30.21 -28.23
N SER A 159 -52.68 -29.09 -27.61
CA SER A 159 -54.08 -28.74 -27.28
C SER A 159 -54.15 -27.65 -26.20
N ASP A 160 -55.11 -26.74 -26.38
CA ASP A 160 -55.52 -25.70 -25.44
C ASP A 160 -55.71 -26.22 -24.01
N ILE A 161 -55.13 -25.53 -23.02
CA ILE A 161 -55.68 -25.47 -21.66
C ILE A 161 -55.27 -24.16 -20.97
N SER A 162 -56.30 -23.44 -20.57
CA SER A 162 -56.30 -22.34 -19.61
C SER A 162 -55.72 -22.75 -18.26
N ASP A 163 -55.01 -21.85 -17.60
CA ASP A 163 -55.46 -21.23 -16.32
C ASP A 163 -54.30 -20.83 -15.40
N SER A 164 -54.52 -19.68 -14.77
CA SER A 164 -54.08 -19.29 -13.43
C SER A 164 -52.60 -19.33 -13.03
N SER A 165 -52.12 -18.10 -12.79
CA SER A 165 -51.67 -17.63 -11.47
C SER A 165 -50.18 -17.66 -11.12
N GLU A 166 -49.82 -16.55 -10.47
CA GLU A 166 -48.76 -16.38 -9.48
C GLU A 166 -47.32 -16.13 -9.94
N ALA A 167 -47.03 -14.82 -10.04
CA ALA A 167 -46.04 -14.15 -9.22
C ALA A 167 -44.78 -14.95 -8.85
N SER A 168 -43.66 -14.60 -9.49
CA SER A 168 -42.36 -14.55 -8.83
C SER A 168 -41.47 -13.56 -9.56
N THR A 169 -41.42 -12.35 -9.02
CA THR A 169 -40.42 -11.32 -9.34
C THR A 169 -39.02 -11.91 -9.17
N PRO A 170 -38.12 -11.86 -10.18
CA PRO A 170 -36.76 -12.30 -9.97
C PRO A 170 -36.01 -11.24 -9.16
N SER A 171 -35.61 -11.65 -7.96
CA SER A 171 -34.78 -10.92 -7.01
C SER A 171 -33.63 -10.19 -7.69
N GLN A 172 -33.59 -8.87 -7.49
CA GLN A 172 -32.43 -8.05 -7.76
C GLN A 172 -31.30 -8.51 -6.83
N SER A 173 -30.31 -9.19 -7.41
CA SER A 173 -29.03 -9.41 -6.73
C SER A 173 -28.38 -8.04 -6.46
N PRO A 174 -27.92 -7.75 -5.23
CA PRO A 174 -27.36 -6.44 -4.92
C PRO A 174 -26.09 -6.26 -5.74
N GLN A 175 -26.12 -5.36 -6.72
CA GLN A 175 -24.90 -4.85 -7.34
C GLN A 175 -24.17 -4.04 -6.27
N ILE A 176 -23.27 -4.70 -5.54
CA ILE A 176 -22.28 -4.04 -4.70
C ILE A 176 -21.37 -3.27 -5.66
N LYS A 177 -21.78 -2.03 -5.99
CA LYS A 177 -20.91 -1.01 -6.55
C LYS A 177 -19.81 -0.80 -5.51
N ARG A 178 -18.66 -1.47 -5.71
CA ARG A 178 -17.46 -1.29 -4.89
C ARG A 178 -17.11 0.18 -4.93
N LYS A 179 -17.47 0.92 -3.88
CA LYS A 179 -16.94 2.25 -3.63
C LYS A 179 -15.43 2.08 -3.51
N PHE A 180 -14.70 2.72 -4.41
CA PHE A 180 -13.26 2.90 -4.26
C PHE A 180 -13.09 3.84 -3.07
N ASP A 181 -13.04 3.27 -1.85
CA ASP A 181 -12.56 4.02 -0.68
C ASP A 181 -11.09 4.32 -0.93
N SER A 182 -10.86 5.50 -1.50
CA SER A 182 -9.59 6.18 -1.37
C SER A 182 -9.54 6.68 0.07
N ASP A 183 -9.23 5.78 1.01
CA ASP A 183 -8.74 6.12 2.35
C ASP A 183 -7.36 6.80 2.16
N GLU A 184 -7.38 8.01 1.63
CA GLU A 184 -6.34 8.99 1.89
C GLU A 184 -6.76 9.67 3.18
N GLU A 185 -6.35 9.07 4.30
CA GLU A 185 -6.35 9.76 5.59
C GLU A 185 -5.62 11.08 5.38
N GLU A 186 -6.37 12.19 5.46
CA GLU A 186 -5.86 13.54 5.37
C GLU A 186 -4.78 13.70 6.44
N GLU A 187 -3.52 13.78 5.99
CA GLU A 187 -2.39 13.89 6.90
C GLU A 187 -2.56 15.18 7.72
N PRO A 188 -2.42 15.12 9.06
CA PRO A 188 -2.50 16.33 9.87
C PRO A 188 -1.45 17.33 9.38
N ASN A 189 -1.85 18.59 9.22
CA ASN A 189 -0.95 19.64 8.76
C ASN A 189 0.17 19.85 9.79
N ASP A 190 1.38 19.43 9.44
CA ASP A 190 2.59 19.82 10.16
C ASP A 190 2.94 21.26 9.75
N GLU A 191 2.84 22.18 10.70
CA GLU A 191 3.13 23.61 10.50
C GLU A 191 4.63 23.87 10.39
N VAL A 192 5.45 23.10 11.12
CA VAL A 192 6.90 23.35 11.24
C VAL A 192 7.67 22.64 10.13
N ARG A 193 7.19 21.49 9.66
CA ARG A 193 7.80 20.64 8.62
C ARG A 193 9.31 20.56 8.78
N LEU A 194 9.75 19.83 9.79
CA LEU A 194 11.16 19.76 10.20
C LEU A 194 12.12 19.28 9.09
N TRP A 195 11.60 18.60 8.06
CA TRP A 195 12.39 18.06 6.94
C TRP A 195 12.56 19.05 5.77
N GLU A 196 11.90 20.20 5.81
CA GLU A 196 11.97 21.23 4.77
C GLU A 196 12.93 22.35 5.14
N ASP A 197 13.51 23.00 4.13
CA ASP A 197 14.38 24.14 4.36
C ASP A 197 13.57 25.31 4.96
N GLY A 198 14.19 26.09 5.85
CA GLY A 198 13.50 27.13 6.62
C GLY A 198 12.68 26.62 7.82
N PHE A 199 12.75 25.32 8.15
CA PHE A 199 12.04 24.79 9.34
C PHE A 199 12.44 25.50 10.64
N LYS A 200 13.69 25.98 10.74
CA LYS A 200 14.16 26.72 11.92
C LYS A 200 13.32 27.97 12.09
N ASP A 201 13.09 28.75 11.04
CA ASP A 201 12.29 29.97 11.12
C ASP A 201 10.86 29.65 11.59
N ARG A 202 10.22 28.64 10.98
CA ARG A 202 8.89 28.17 11.38
C ARG A 202 8.86 27.65 12.82
N TYR A 203 9.92 26.99 13.27
CA TYR A 203 10.05 26.48 14.62
C TYR A 203 10.17 27.62 15.64
N TYR A 204 11.03 28.61 15.37
CA TYR A 204 11.21 29.76 16.26
C TYR A 204 9.96 30.65 16.32
N GLU A 205 9.29 30.84 15.19
CA GLU A 205 8.00 31.55 15.12
C GLU A 205 6.93 30.81 15.93
N SER A 206 6.76 29.50 15.70
CA SER A 206 5.76 28.68 16.41
C SER A 206 6.04 28.51 17.92
N LYS A 207 7.31 28.50 18.34
CA LYS A 207 7.70 28.22 19.74
C LYS A 207 7.93 29.46 20.59
N PHE A 208 8.39 30.55 19.99
CA PHE A 208 8.80 31.74 20.74
C PHE A 208 8.08 33.01 20.26
N ASP A 209 7.18 32.92 19.27
CA ASP A 209 6.50 34.06 18.64
C ASP A 209 7.49 35.10 18.10
N VAL A 210 8.64 34.62 17.62
CA VAL A 210 9.73 35.47 17.12
C VAL A 210 9.73 35.51 15.60
N GLN A 211 9.73 36.72 15.05
CA GLN A 211 9.86 36.94 13.60
C GLN A 211 11.23 36.48 13.08
N ALA A 212 11.27 36.03 11.83
CA ALA A 212 12.49 35.51 11.18
C ALA A 212 13.70 36.49 11.24
N ASP A 213 13.42 37.79 11.30
CA ASP A 213 14.42 38.86 11.28
C ASP A 213 15.09 39.14 12.64
N ASN A 214 14.64 38.53 13.73
CA ASN A 214 15.24 38.75 15.05
C ASN A 214 16.44 37.82 15.29
N TYR A 215 17.56 38.14 14.65
CA TYR A 215 18.79 37.37 14.74
C TYR A 215 19.48 37.45 16.12
N GLU A 216 19.30 38.55 16.85
CA GLU A 216 19.89 38.73 18.18
C GLU A 216 19.33 37.70 19.17
N PHE A 217 18.01 37.56 19.23
CA PHE A 217 17.36 36.55 20.08
C PHE A 217 17.78 35.12 19.68
N ARG A 218 17.95 34.85 18.39
CA ARG A 218 18.31 33.51 17.88
C ARG A 218 19.76 33.12 18.14
N GLN A 219 20.65 34.07 18.41
CA GLN A 219 22.02 33.78 18.81
C GLN A 219 22.21 33.74 20.32
N GLU A 220 21.31 34.37 21.07
CA GLU A 220 21.35 34.38 22.53
C GLU A 220 20.77 33.09 23.15
N VAL A 221 19.83 32.44 22.45
CA VAL A 221 19.14 31.20 22.87
C VAL A 221 19.73 29.97 22.19
#